data_AF-A0A7S0FPZ4-F1
#
_entry.id   AF-A0A7S0FPZ4-F1
#
_cell.length_a   1.000
_cell.length_b   1.000
_cell.length_c   1.000
_cell.angle_alpha   90.00
_cell.angle_beta   90.00
_cell.angle_gamma   90.00
#
_symmetry.space_group_name_H-M   'P 1'
#
loop_
_entity.id
_entity.type
_entity.pdbx_description
1 polymer ?
#
loop_
_entity_poly.entity_id
_entity_poly.type
_entity_poly.pdbx_seq_one_letter_code
_entity_poly.pdbx_strand_id
1 'polypeptide(L)'
;RGCCTAMSKPSAPARPEVTVAGLSALRISWVIVATEPEVTASTVKVRIAGSQRWYNYDHATGRLVPKGGATVPAPTCEVTVDGLEEGIAYEAIIAVLNSEGWGDVSQSRAPTHIG
;
A
#
# COMPACT_ATOMS: atom_id res chain seq x y z
N ARG A 1 20.46 10.01 32.46
CA ARG A 1 19.01 9.72 32.28
C ARG A 1 18.79 9.46 30.81
N GLY A 2 18.85 8.19 30.38
CA GLY A 2 18.56 7.85 28.99
C GLY A 2 17.07 7.99 28.78
N CYS A 3 16.65 8.91 27.91
CA CYS A 3 15.27 8.92 27.45
C CYS A 3 15.10 7.64 26.62
N CYS A 4 14.49 6.61 27.19
CA CYS A 4 14.00 5.49 26.41
C CYS A 4 12.92 6.06 25.48
N THR A 5 13.29 6.46 24.27
CA THR A 5 12.30 6.67 23.21
C THR A 5 11.61 5.33 23.03
N ALA A 6 10.38 5.22 23.54
CA ALA A 6 9.57 4.04 23.34
C ALA A 6 9.49 3.79 21.83
N MET A 7 9.96 2.62 21.40
CA MET A 7 9.85 2.21 20.00
C MET A 7 8.37 2.16 19.64
N SER A 8 8.03 2.72 18.48
CA SER A 8 6.64 2.81 18.01
C SER A 8 6.48 2.14 16.66
N LYS A 9 5.24 1.77 16.36
CA LYS A 9 4.82 1.40 15.00
C LYS A 9 5.15 2.54 14.03
N PRO A 10 5.37 2.26 12.74
CA PRO A 10 5.67 3.29 11.78
C PRO A 10 4.48 4.24 11.60
N SER A 11 4.76 5.50 11.26
CA SER A 11 3.73 6.43 10.81
C SER A 11 3.14 5.99 9.46
N ALA A 12 1.93 6.47 9.15
CA ALA A 12 1.34 6.27 7.83
C ALA A 12 2.31 6.75 6.72
N PRO A 13 2.54 5.94 5.67
CA PRO A 13 3.38 6.36 4.56
C PRO A 13 2.67 7.44 3.73
N ALA A 14 3.45 8.10 2.87
CA ALA A 14 2.89 8.99 1.87
C ALA A 14 1.93 8.24 0.93
N ARG A 15 1.08 9.00 0.23
CA ARG A 15 0.18 8.47 -0.79
C ARG A 15 1.00 7.71 -1.86
N PRO A 16 0.60 6.49 -2.25
CA PRO A 16 1.25 5.80 -3.35
C PRO A 16 0.92 6.46 -4.69
N GLU A 17 1.86 6.39 -5.62
CA GLU A 17 1.65 6.69 -7.02
C GLU A 17 1.04 5.47 -7.72
N VAL A 18 0.03 5.70 -8.54
CA VAL A 18 -0.65 4.65 -9.32
C VAL A 18 -0.58 5.05 -10.79
N THR A 19 0.05 4.22 -11.61
CA THR A 19 0.26 4.46 -13.04
C THR A 19 -0.19 3.24 -13.85
N VAL A 20 -0.72 3.47 -15.04
CA VAL A 20 -1.10 2.38 -15.96
C VAL A 20 0.17 1.69 -16.48
N ALA A 21 0.22 0.36 -16.34
CA ALA A 21 1.34 -0.46 -16.79
C ALA A 21 0.97 -1.40 -17.95
N GLY A 22 -0.33 -1.53 -18.25
CA GLY A 22 -0.86 -2.32 -19.36
C GLY A 22 -2.39 -2.23 -19.40
N LEU A 23 -3.03 -2.98 -20.32
CA LEU A 23 -4.50 -2.96 -20.49
C LEU A 23 -5.26 -3.46 -19.24
N SER A 24 -4.65 -4.36 -18.48
CA SER A 24 -5.22 -4.98 -17.27
C SER A 24 -4.25 -4.94 -16.08
N ALA A 25 -3.30 -4.00 -16.10
CA ALA A 25 -2.24 -3.90 -15.10
C ALA A 25 -1.99 -2.46 -14.64
N LEU A 26 -1.83 -2.31 -13.33
CA LEU A 26 -1.42 -1.05 -12.69
C LEU A 26 -0.10 -1.23 -11.97
N ARG A 27 0.80 -0.27 -12.13
CA ARG A 27 2.01 -0.13 -11.33
C ARG A 27 1.73 0.79 -10.15
N ILE A 28 2.08 0.35 -8.95
CA ILE A 28 1.89 1.08 -7.70
C ILE A 28 3.26 1.24 -7.04
N SER A 29 3.67 2.48 -6.77
CA SER A 29 4.94 2.79 -6.10
C SER A 29 4.73 3.70 -4.89
N TRP A 30 5.55 3.52 -3.85
CA TRP A 30 5.53 4.33 -2.64
C TRP A 30 6.96 4.57 -2.12
N VAL A 31 7.07 5.36 -1.07
CA VAL A 31 8.35 5.65 -0.41
C VAL A 31 8.40 4.92 0.93
N ILE A 32 9.49 4.20 1.18
CA ILE A 32 9.82 3.66 2.50
C ILE A 32 10.77 4.67 3.16
N VAL A 33 10.32 5.29 4.24
CA VAL A 33 11.13 6.22 5.03
C VAL A 33 11.97 5.43 6.01
N ALA A 34 13.24 5.79 6.17
CA ALA A 34 14.10 5.20 7.19
C ALA A 34 13.58 5.58 8.60
N THR A 35 13.22 4.57 9.39
CA THR A 35 12.71 4.71 10.76
C THR A 35 13.43 3.75 11.69
N GLU A 36 13.39 4.02 12.99
CA GLU A 36 13.80 3.08 14.04
C GLU A 36 12.56 2.74 14.89
N PRO A 37 12.12 1.46 14.95
CA PRO A 37 12.63 0.31 14.21
C PRO A 37 12.40 0.36 12.70
N GLU A 38 13.27 -0.31 11.94
CA GLU A 38 13.24 -0.35 10.47
C GLU A 38 11.96 -1.02 9.94
N VAL A 39 11.44 -0.48 8.83
CA VAL A 39 10.34 -1.09 8.09
C VAL A 39 10.80 -2.39 7.44
N THR A 40 10.13 -3.49 7.76
CA THR A 40 10.43 -4.84 7.24
C THR A 40 9.51 -5.25 6.09
N ALA A 41 8.28 -4.71 6.03
CA ALA A 41 7.32 -5.04 4.99
C ALA A 41 6.28 -3.94 4.76
N SER A 42 5.57 -4.05 3.63
CA SER A 42 4.41 -3.23 3.29
C SER A 42 3.22 -4.11 2.90
N THR A 43 2.00 -3.62 3.11
CA THR A 43 0.79 -4.16 2.51
C THR A 43 0.20 -3.13 1.56
N VAL A 44 -0.16 -3.58 0.36
CA VAL A 44 -0.85 -2.75 -0.64
C VAL A 44 -2.30 -3.17 -0.69
N LYS A 45 -3.21 -2.22 -0.58
CA LYS A 45 -4.64 -2.46 -0.77
C LYS A 45 -5.14 -1.63 -1.93
N VAL A 46 -5.97 -2.25 -2.75
CA VAL A 46 -6.53 -1.63 -3.96
C VAL A 46 -8.05 -1.78 -3.94
N ARG A 47 -8.74 -0.76 -4.43
CA ARG A 47 -10.18 -0.81 -4.69
C ARG A 47 -10.51 -0.12 -6.00
N ILE A 48 -11.68 -0.42 -6.56
CA ILE A 48 -12.29 0.41 -7.58
C ILE A 48 -12.63 1.78 -6.95
N ALA A 49 -12.33 2.87 -7.64
CA ALA A 49 -12.61 4.22 -7.17
C ALA A 49 -14.10 4.38 -6.81
N GLY A 50 -14.38 4.91 -5.62
CA GLY A 50 -15.74 5.05 -5.08
C GLY A 50 -16.34 3.78 -4.46
N SER A 51 -15.73 2.60 -4.66
CA SER A 51 -16.15 1.38 -3.98
C SER A 51 -15.82 1.42 -2.48
N GLN A 52 -16.59 0.69 -1.67
CA GLN A 52 -16.28 0.49 -0.25
C GLN A 52 -15.40 -0.73 0.00
N ARG A 53 -15.20 -1.58 -1.01
CA ARG A 53 -14.50 -2.85 -0.87
C ARG A 53 -13.03 -2.73 -1.25
N TRP A 54 -12.17 -2.94 -0.26
CA TRP A 54 -10.72 -3.08 -0.46
C TRP A 54 -10.33 -4.54 -0.69
N TYR A 55 -9.38 -4.74 -1.59
CA TYR A 55 -8.70 -6.01 -1.83
C TYR A 55 -7.22 -5.84 -1.45
N ASN A 56 -6.61 -6.91 -0.97
CA ASN A 56 -5.19 -6.94 -0.67
C ASN A 56 -4.43 -7.36 -1.93
N TYR A 57 -3.32 -6.71 -2.22
CA TYR A 57 -2.33 -7.24 -3.14
C TYR A 57 -1.61 -8.41 -2.50
N ASP A 58 -1.56 -9.54 -3.19
CA ASP A 58 -0.78 -10.69 -2.80
C ASP A 58 0.56 -10.71 -3.54
N HIS A 59 1.65 -10.42 -2.82
CA HIS A 59 2.99 -10.36 -3.40
C HIS A 59 3.45 -11.69 -4.01
N ALA A 60 2.93 -12.83 -3.55
CA ALA A 60 3.30 -14.14 -4.08
C ALA A 60 2.73 -14.40 -5.48
N THR A 61 1.59 -13.78 -5.81
CA THR A 61 0.86 -14.05 -7.06
C THR A 61 0.73 -12.85 -7.99
N GLY A 62 1.01 -11.64 -7.50
CA GLY A 62 0.83 -10.40 -8.28
C GLY A 62 -0.62 -9.95 -8.41
N ARG A 63 -1.56 -10.56 -7.66
CA ARG A 63 -3.01 -10.39 -7.85
C ARG A 63 -3.72 -9.84 -6.63
N LEU A 64 -4.92 -9.31 -6.86
CA LEU A 64 -5.82 -8.87 -5.80
C LEU A 64 -6.59 -10.05 -5.19
N VAL A 65 -6.57 -10.14 -3.87
CA VAL A 65 -7.32 -11.12 -3.09
C VAL A 65 -8.24 -10.43 -2.08
N PRO A 66 -9.43 -10.98 -1.80
CA PRO A 66 -10.40 -10.33 -0.90
C PRO A 66 -9.95 -10.33 0.57
N LYS A 67 -9.05 -11.23 0.96
CA LYS A 67 -8.50 -11.37 2.32
C LYS A 67 -7.17 -12.11 2.25
N GLY A 68 -6.26 -11.84 3.20
CA GLY A 68 -4.93 -12.48 3.25
C GLY A 68 -3.98 -11.85 2.25
N GLY A 69 -3.16 -12.67 1.60
CA GLY A 69 -2.10 -12.25 0.67
C GLY A 69 -0.75 -12.06 1.36
N ALA A 70 0.31 -12.35 0.62
CA ALA A 70 1.68 -12.11 1.06
C ALA A 70 2.01 -10.62 1.05
N THR A 71 2.74 -10.17 2.07
CA THR A 71 3.22 -8.79 2.16
C THR A 71 4.37 -8.55 1.19
N VAL A 72 4.58 -7.28 0.83
CA VAL A 72 5.74 -6.86 0.03
C VAL A 72 6.93 -6.66 0.97
N PRO A 73 8.02 -7.43 0.84
CA PRO A 73 9.19 -7.28 1.71
C PRO A 73 9.94 -5.98 1.39
N ALA A 74 10.38 -5.25 2.42
CA ALA A 74 11.33 -4.16 2.24
C ALA A 74 12.66 -4.70 1.69
N PRO A 75 13.42 -3.92 0.89
CA PRO A 75 13.19 -2.52 0.52
C PRO A 75 12.28 -2.33 -0.70
N THR A 76 11.58 -3.38 -1.17
CA THR A 76 10.69 -3.28 -2.32
C THR A 76 9.58 -2.28 -2.03
N CYS A 77 9.50 -1.24 -2.86
CA CYS A 77 8.56 -0.13 -2.71
C CYS A 77 7.69 0.08 -3.96
N GLU A 78 7.60 -0.93 -4.81
CA GLU A 78 6.88 -0.90 -6.07
C GLU A 78 6.37 -2.29 -6.42
N VAL A 79 5.15 -2.36 -6.95
CA VAL A 79 4.54 -3.59 -7.45
C VAL A 79 3.72 -3.35 -8.71
N THR A 80 3.55 -4.40 -9.51
CA THR A 80 2.57 -4.45 -10.59
C THR A 80 1.40 -5.33 -10.15
N VAL A 81 0.19 -4.80 -10.25
CA VAL A 81 -1.05 -5.51 -9.97
C VAL A 81 -1.66 -5.95 -11.29
N ASP A 82 -1.76 -7.26 -11.50
CA ASP A 82 -2.32 -7.85 -12.72
C ASP A 82 -3.78 -8.29 -12.55
N GLY A 83 -4.45 -8.50 -13.68
CA GLY A 83 -5.81 -9.05 -13.73
C GLY A 83 -6.89 -8.04 -13.35
N LEU A 84 -6.64 -6.75 -13.59
CA LEU A 84 -7.59 -5.67 -13.42
C LEU A 84 -8.51 -5.54 -14.63
N GLU A 85 -9.70 -4.98 -14.42
CA GLU A 85 -10.65 -4.72 -15.49
C GLU A 85 -10.26 -3.44 -16.25
N GLU A 86 -10.22 -3.52 -17.58
CA GLU A 86 -9.91 -2.39 -18.44
C GLU A 86 -10.98 -1.29 -18.29
N GLY A 87 -10.55 -0.02 -18.35
CA GLY A 87 -11.46 1.14 -18.26
C GLY A 87 -11.97 1.46 -16.85
N ILE A 88 -11.55 0.70 -15.83
CA ILE A 88 -11.91 0.95 -14.44
C ILE A 88 -10.84 1.77 -13.73
N ALA A 89 -11.28 2.82 -13.01
CA ALA A 89 -10.40 3.59 -12.15
C ALA A 89 -10.21 2.89 -10.80
N TYR A 90 -8.97 2.84 -10.32
CA TYR A 90 -8.61 2.22 -9.05
C TYR A 90 -7.91 3.20 -8.11
N GLU A 91 -8.03 2.95 -6.81
CA GLU A 91 -7.33 3.65 -5.75
C GLU A 91 -6.49 2.66 -4.95
N ALA A 92 -5.31 3.11 -4.50
CA ALA A 92 -4.42 2.32 -3.67
C ALA A 92 -4.11 3.02 -2.34
N ILE A 93 -3.93 2.23 -1.28
CA ILE A 93 -3.38 2.65 0.01
C ILE A 93 -2.33 1.65 0.46
N ILE A 94 -1.40 2.12 1.28
CA ILE A 94 -0.25 1.35 1.78
C ILE A 94 -0.22 1.45 3.30
N ALA A 95 0.06 0.35 3.99
CA ALA A 95 0.57 0.41 5.36
C ALA A 95 1.92 -0.31 5.43
N VAL A 96 2.77 0.11 6.35
CA VAL A 96 4.11 -0.46 6.56
C VAL A 96 4.20 -1.14 7.93
N LEU A 97 5.08 -2.12 8.03
CA LEU A 97 5.31 -2.97 9.20
C LEU A 97 6.75 -2.81 9.68
N ASN A 98 6.96 -2.67 10.98
CA ASN A 98 8.26 -2.89 11.64
C ASN A 98 8.13 -3.92 12.78
N SER A 99 9.14 -4.05 13.64
CA SER A 99 9.12 -4.96 14.78
C SER A 99 7.99 -4.68 15.78
N GLU A 100 7.51 -3.44 15.88
CA GLU A 100 6.41 -3.03 16.79
C GLU A 100 5.02 -3.26 16.17
N GLY A 101 4.97 -3.63 14.88
CA GLY A 101 3.75 -3.98 14.16
C GLY A 101 3.37 -3.00 13.05
N TRP A 102 2.14 -3.13 12.56
CA TRP A 102 1.61 -2.34 11.46
C TRP A 102 1.32 -0.90 11.88
N GLY A 103 1.82 0.05 11.09
CA GLY A 103 1.42 1.45 11.14
C GLY A 103 0.04 1.70 10.54
N ASP A 104 -0.40 2.94 10.62
CA ASP A 104 -1.63 3.38 9.96
C ASP A 104 -1.48 3.31 8.42
N VAL A 105 -2.61 3.18 7.72
CA VAL A 105 -2.64 3.24 6.25
C VAL A 105 -2.37 4.66 5.76
N SER A 106 -1.74 4.79 4.59
CA SER A 106 -1.60 6.06 3.89
C SER A 106 -2.96 6.68 3.59
N GLN A 107 -2.97 8.00 3.41
CA GLN A 107 -4.20 8.71 3.07
C GLN A 107 -4.78 8.20 1.74
N SER A 108 -5.98 7.62 1.78
CA SER A 108 -6.82 7.49 0.59
C SER A 108 -7.25 8.89 0.13
N ARG A 109 -7.55 9.08 -1.17
CA ARG A 109 -7.90 10.41 -1.68
C ARG A 109 -9.26 10.83 -1.10
N ALA A 110 -9.46 12.12 -0.80
CA ALA A 110 -10.80 12.68 -0.67
C ALA A 110 -11.45 12.74 -2.07
N PRO A 111 -12.76 12.48 -2.23
CA PRO A 111 -13.42 12.51 -3.52
C PRO A 111 -13.31 13.91 -4.12
N THR A 112 -12.64 14.02 -5.28
CA THR A 112 -12.62 15.26 -6.05
C THR A 112 -13.92 15.29 -6.85
N HIS A 113 -14.81 16.24 -6.56
CA HIS A 113 -15.94 16.52 -7.44
C HIS A 113 -15.38 17.02 -8.76
N ILE A 114 -15.75 16.38 -9.87
CA ILE A 114 -15.61 17.00 -11.18
C ILE A 114 -16.85 17.89 -11.31
N GLY A 115 -16.62 19.20 -11.25
CA GLY A 115 -17.47 20.17 -11.96
C GLY A 115 -17.03 20.21 -13.41
#